data_AF-A0A7X1CXR2-F1
#
_entry.id   AF-A0A7X1CXR2-F1
#
_cell.length_a   1.000
_cell.length_b   1.000
_cell.length_c   1.000
_cell.angle_alpha   90.00
_cell.angle_beta   90.00
_cell.angle_gamma   90.00
#
_symmetry.space_group_name_H-M   'P 1'
#
loop_
_entity.id
_entity.type
_entity.pdbx_description
1 polymer ?
#
loop_
_entity_poly.entity_id
_entity_poly.type
_entity_poly.pdbx_seq_one_letter_code
_entity_poly.pdbx_strand_id
1 'polypeptide(L)'
;MTNLPNIGKPATNALQNIGVTTLEQVAAMDEPTLLKIHGVGPKAIKILREALTEKELGFQSGESLSKDFAVICDFECDNAPKKRIIRDYLIASATANQADLEAVLEADFVWTVPGEFQIEGRQEFIEELAAHAQPISTLEIQSLLTHGKGGSAHGTVTDKRGKKVYFSDIFVFRSSGKDAKISGLTSFVVIED
;
A
#
# COMPACT_ATOMS: atom_id res chain seq x y z
N MET A 1 4.21 17.19 -18.40
CA MET A 1 4.17 17.10 -16.93
C MET A 1 5.21 18.05 -16.37
N THR A 2 4.89 18.70 -15.25
CA THR A 2 5.70 19.73 -14.60
C THR A 2 6.70 19.09 -13.64
N ASN A 3 7.97 19.50 -13.70
CA ASN A 3 8.99 19.00 -12.77
C ASN A 3 8.70 19.45 -11.33
N LEU A 4 9.18 18.67 -10.35
CA LEU A 4 9.09 19.03 -8.94
C LEU A 4 9.93 20.28 -8.61
N PRO A 5 9.43 21.17 -7.73
CA PRO A 5 10.24 22.28 -7.20
C PRO A 5 11.35 21.77 -6.28
N ASN A 6 12.29 22.63 -5.91
CA ASN A 6 13.32 22.27 -4.93
C ASN A 6 12.72 22.15 -3.52
N ILE A 7 12.45 20.92 -3.11
CA ILE A 7 11.89 20.56 -1.80
C ILE A 7 12.95 20.04 -0.82
N GLY A 8 14.23 20.18 -1.16
CA GLY A 8 15.36 19.61 -0.43
C GLY A 8 15.63 18.15 -0.79
N LYS A 9 16.89 17.72 -0.62
CA LYS A 9 17.36 16.38 -1.00
C LYS A 9 16.55 15.23 -0.36
N PRO A 10 16.20 15.26 0.95
CA PRO A 10 15.44 14.17 1.56
C PRO A 10 14.06 13.97 0.92
N ALA A 11 13.28 15.04 0.77
CA ALA A 11 11.94 14.96 0.19
C ALA A 11 11.98 14.64 -1.31
N THR A 12 12.97 15.16 -2.04
CA THR A 12 13.17 14.84 -3.47
C THR A 12 13.44 13.35 -3.65
N ASN A 13 14.38 12.79 -2.89
CA ASN A 13 14.69 11.37 -2.94
C ASN A 13 13.49 10.51 -2.54
N ALA A 14 12.76 10.91 -1.49
CA ALA A 14 11.60 10.20 -1.00
C ALA A 14 10.50 10.08 -2.07
N LEU A 15 10.17 11.17 -2.78
CA LEU A 15 9.21 11.14 -3.89
C LEU A 15 9.73 10.33 -5.09
N GLN A 16 11.00 10.47 -5.46
CA GLN A 16 11.60 9.69 -6.55
C GLN A 16 11.58 8.18 -6.27
N ASN A 17 11.82 7.78 -5.02
CA ASN A 17 11.83 6.38 -4.62
C ASN A 17 10.48 5.70 -4.83
N ILE A 18 9.37 6.45 -4.76
CA ILE A 18 8.01 5.97 -5.04
C ILE A 18 7.53 6.32 -6.46
N GLY A 19 8.45 6.66 -7.37
CA GLY A 19 8.12 6.99 -8.76
C GLY A 19 7.43 8.34 -8.98
N VAL A 20 7.27 9.15 -7.93
CA VAL A 20 6.68 10.49 -8.01
C VAL A 20 7.77 11.47 -8.43
N THR A 21 7.70 11.91 -9.68
CA THR A 21 8.71 12.77 -10.33
C THR A 21 8.13 14.07 -10.87
N THR A 22 6.80 14.21 -10.85
CA THR A 22 6.09 15.38 -11.41
C THR A 22 5.11 15.99 -10.43
N LEU A 23 4.81 17.27 -10.64
CA LEU A 23 3.90 18.02 -9.78
C LEU A 23 2.45 17.53 -9.92
N GLU A 24 2.05 17.06 -11.10
CA GLU A 24 0.71 16.49 -11.33
C GLU A 24 0.53 15.16 -10.59
N GLN A 25 1.59 14.34 -10.46
CA GLN A 25 1.55 13.13 -9.63
C GLN A 25 1.38 13.49 -8.14
N VAL A 26 2.05 14.56 -7.67
CA VAL A 26 1.86 15.07 -6.31
C VAL A 26 0.43 15.60 -6.11
N ALA A 27 -0.13 16.28 -7.12
CA ALA A 27 -1.51 16.79 -7.08
C ALA A 27 -2.54 15.66 -6.91
N ALA A 28 -2.26 14.48 -7.44
CA ALA A 28 -3.10 13.29 -7.31
C ALA A 28 -3.07 12.64 -5.90
N MET A 29 -2.27 13.18 -4.98
CA MET A 29 -2.16 12.67 -3.61
C MET A 29 -2.74 13.67 -2.60
N ASP A 30 -3.17 13.17 -1.44
CA ASP A 30 -3.55 14.01 -0.31
C ASP A 30 -2.33 14.41 0.53
N GLU A 31 -2.41 15.60 1.13
CA GLU A 31 -1.35 16.14 1.98
C GLU A 31 -1.02 15.27 3.21
N PRO A 32 -2.00 14.74 3.97
CA PRO A 32 -1.74 13.84 5.08
C PRO A 32 -0.93 12.60 4.71
N THR A 33 -1.20 12.01 3.54
CA THR A 33 -0.44 10.86 3.03
C THR A 33 0.99 11.26 2.65
N LEU A 34 1.18 12.40 1.97
CA LEU A 34 2.52 12.90 1.65
C LEU A 34 3.37 13.13 2.91
N LEU A 35 2.78 13.66 3.99
CA LEU A 35 3.47 13.86 5.27
C LEU A 35 3.91 12.57 5.97
N LYS A 36 3.34 11.41 5.60
CA LYS A 36 3.71 10.10 6.16
C LYS A 36 4.88 9.46 5.44
N ILE A 37 5.23 9.95 4.25
CA ILE A 37 6.41 9.47 3.52
C ILE A 37 7.66 9.86 4.30
N HIS A 38 8.49 8.87 4.66
CA HIS A 38 9.73 9.13 5.36
C HIS A 38 10.63 10.09 4.54
N GLY A 39 10.99 11.23 5.13
CA GLY A 39 11.81 12.27 4.48
C GLY A 39 11.02 13.46 3.93
N VAL A 40 9.69 13.38 3.83
CA VAL A 40 8.82 14.49 3.42
C VAL A 40 8.29 15.23 4.65
N GLY A 41 8.84 16.41 4.92
CA GLY A 41 8.46 17.23 6.08
C GLY A 41 7.55 18.42 5.75
N PRO A 42 7.03 19.14 6.78
CA PRO A 42 6.12 20.29 6.58
C PRO A 42 6.67 21.39 5.66
N LYS A 43 7.99 21.59 5.66
CA LYS A 43 8.64 22.54 4.74
C LYS A 43 8.52 22.12 3.28
N ALA A 44 8.70 20.84 2.98
CA ALA A 44 8.54 20.31 1.62
C ALA A 44 7.08 20.47 1.16
N ILE A 45 6.13 20.12 2.03
CA ILE A 45 4.69 20.30 1.76
C ILE A 45 4.34 21.75 1.48
N LYS A 46 4.87 22.71 2.25
CA LYS A 46 4.64 24.13 2.01
C LYS A 46 5.07 24.54 0.59
N ILE A 47 6.27 24.13 0.18
CA ILE A 47 6.82 24.42 -1.16
C ILE A 47 5.99 23.74 -2.26
N LEU A 48 5.59 22.48 -2.05
CA LEU A 48 4.73 21.75 -3.00
C LEU A 48 3.38 22.45 -3.17
N ARG A 49 2.77 22.93 -2.08
CA ARG A 49 1.50 23.66 -2.12
C ARG A 49 1.63 24.96 -2.92
N GLU A 50 2.68 25.73 -2.69
CA GLU A 50 2.96 26.96 -3.43
C GLU A 50 3.09 26.67 -4.94
N ALA A 51 3.89 25.66 -5.31
CA ALA A 51 4.07 25.25 -6.70
C ALA A 51 2.78 24.72 -7.35
N LEU A 52 1.97 23.93 -6.63
CA LEU A 52 0.67 23.45 -7.11
C LEU A 52 -0.26 24.62 -7.40
N THR A 53 -0.32 25.60 -6.48
CA THR A 53 -1.18 26.79 -6.63
C THR A 53 -0.79 27.61 -7.86
N GLU A 54 0.50 27.76 -8.14
CA GLU A 54 1.00 28.44 -9.36
C GLU A 54 0.58 27.74 -10.66
N LYS A 55 0.22 26.45 -10.59
CA LYS A 55 -0.29 25.66 -11.72
C LYS A 55 -1.81 25.50 -11.69
N GLU A 56 -2.50 26.22 -10.83
CA GLU A 56 -3.96 26.09 -10.62
C GLU A 56 -4.36 24.66 -10.21
N LEU A 57 -3.44 23.95 -9.57
CA LEU A 57 -3.64 22.62 -9.00
C LEU A 57 -3.73 22.72 -7.47
N GLY A 58 -4.21 21.64 -6.85
CA GLY A 58 -4.20 21.43 -5.42
C GLY A 58 -3.94 19.97 -5.09
N PHE A 59 -3.68 19.67 -3.82
CA PHE A 59 -3.71 18.29 -3.36
C PHE A 59 -5.12 17.72 -3.51
N GLN A 60 -5.20 16.41 -3.69
CA GLN A 60 -6.49 15.74 -3.56
C GLN A 60 -7.00 15.82 -2.13
N SER A 61 -8.32 15.92 -2.01
CA SER A 61 -9.02 15.80 -0.74
C SER A 61 -9.24 14.31 -0.46
N GLY A 62 -8.68 13.80 0.62
CA GLY A 62 -8.84 12.41 1.03
C GLY A 62 -8.46 12.21 2.49
N GLU A 63 -8.98 11.15 3.10
CA GLU A 63 -8.48 10.67 4.37
C GLU A 63 -7.36 9.67 4.11
N SER A 64 -6.30 9.79 4.90
CA SER A 64 -5.16 8.89 4.76
C SER A 64 -5.52 7.49 5.27
N LEU A 65 -5.26 6.48 4.43
CA LEU A 65 -5.69 5.09 4.64
C LEU A 65 -4.97 4.36 5.79
N SER A 66 -3.79 4.82 6.19
CA SER A 66 -3.02 4.27 7.30
C SER A 66 -2.54 5.38 8.20
N LYS A 67 -2.46 5.17 9.51
CA LYS A 67 -1.89 6.15 10.45
C LYS A 67 -0.36 6.12 10.47
N ASP A 68 0.25 4.99 10.10
CA ASP A 68 1.65 4.69 10.42
C ASP A 68 2.62 4.89 9.23
N PHE A 69 2.11 4.79 7.99
CA PHE A 69 2.89 4.89 6.76
C PHE A 69 2.04 5.43 5.61
N ALA A 70 2.67 5.85 4.51
CA ALA A 70 1.94 6.33 3.35
C ALA A 70 1.40 5.16 2.52
N VAL A 71 0.11 5.15 2.25
CA VAL A 71 -0.53 4.20 1.32
C VAL A 71 -0.84 4.95 0.04
N ILE A 72 -0.31 4.46 -1.07
CA ILE A 72 -0.49 5.04 -2.40
C ILE A 72 -1.23 4.01 -3.23
N CYS A 73 -2.43 4.36 -3.69
CA CYS A 73 -3.26 3.47 -4.48
C CYS A 73 -4.11 4.31 -5.43
N ASP A 74 -4.37 3.80 -6.63
CA ASP A 74 -5.36 4.41 -7.51
C ASP A 74 -6.76 4.36 -6.83
N PHE A 75 -7.47 5.49 -6.83
CA PHE A 75 -8.77 5.65 -6.19
C PHE A 75 -9.88 4.80 -6.84
N GLU A 76 -9.65 4.23 -8.03
CA GLU A 76 -10.52 3.19 -8.59
C GLU A 76 -10.57 1.90 -7.73
N CYS A 77 -9.77 1.81 -6.67
CA CYS A 77 -9.80 0.73 -5.69
C CYS A 77 -11.10 0.68 -4.87
N ASP A 78 -11.84 1.78 -4.69
CA ASP A 78 -13.02 1.80 -3.82
C ASP A 78 -14.34 1.41 -4.51
N ASN A 79 -14.31 1.18 -5.82
CA ASN A 79 -15.50 0.96 -6.64
C ASN A 79 -16.10 -0.45 -6.53
N ALA A 80 -15.36 -1.42 -5.96
CA ALA A 80 -15.84 -2.78 -5.75
C ALA A 80 -15.56 -3.26 -4.33
N PRO A 81 -16.54 -3.84 -3.61
CA PRO A 81 -16.39 -4.24 -2.20
C PRO A 81 -15.16 -5.10 -1.91
N LYS A 82 -14.84 -6.07 -2.77
CA LYS A 82 -13.68 -6.94 -2.61
C LYS A 82 -12.34 -6.26 -2.80
N LYS A 83 -12.29 -5.19 -3.61
CA LYS A 83 -11.07 -4.40 -3.75
C LYS A 83 -10.71 -3.73 -2.43
N ARG A 84 -11.71 -3.28 -1.67
CA ARG A 84 -11.52 -2.76 -0.31
C ARG A 84 -10.96 -3.82 0.62
N ILE A 85 -11.52 -5.04 0.60
CA ILE A 85 -11.02 -6.15 1.43
C ILE A 85 -9.55 -6.47 1.14
N ILE A 86 -9.14 -6.49 -0.15
CA ILE A 86 -7.73 -6.70 -0.52
C ILE A 86 -6.85 -5.54 -0.04
N ARG A 87 -7.28 -4.30 -0.24
CA ARG A 87 -6.55 -3.12 0.23
C ARG A 87 -6.37 -3.16 1.76
N ASP A 88 -7.44 -3.44 2.48
CA ASP A 88 -7.44 -3.47 3.94
C ASP A 88 -6.55 -4.62 4.45
N TYR A 89 -6.54 -5.77 3.75
CA TYR A 89 -5.56 -6.84 3.97
C TYR A 89 -4.12 -6.37 3.75
N LEU A 90 -3.82 -5.67 2.65
CA LEU A 90 -2.46 -5.20 2.34
C LEU A 90 -1.98 -4.19 3.40
N ILE A 91 -2.85 -3.32 3.90
CA ILE A 91 -2.53 -2.37 4.97
C ILE A 91 -2.31 -3.10 6.30
N ALA A 92 -3.22 -4.03 6.66
CA ALA A 92 -3.17 -4.76 7.92
C ALA A 92 -1.97 -5.71 7.98
N SER A 93 -1.64 -6.40 6.89
CA SER A 93 -0.47 -7.28 6.80
C SER A 93 0.85 -6.50 6.94
N ALA A 94 0.92 -5.30 6.35
CA ALA A 94 2.09 -4.43 6.45
C ALA A 94 2.36 -3.89 7.87
N THR A 95 1.38 -4.01 8.78
CA THR A 95 1.48 -3.61 10.19
C THR A 95 1.33 -4.78 11.16
N ALA A 96 1.12 -6.00 10.65
CA ALA A 96 0.72 -7.16 11.43
C ALA A 96 -0.45 -6.87 12.40
N ASN A 97 -1.41 -6.02 11.99
CA ASN A 97 -2.56 -5.69 12.83
C ASN A 97 -3.52 -6.87 12.90
N GLN A 98 -3.54 -7.56 14.04
CA GLN A 98 -4.36 -8.74 14.26
C GLN A 98 -5.86 -8.48 14.03
N ALA A 99 -6.43 -7.43 14.63
CA ALA A 99 -7.86 -7.18 14.55
C ALA A 99 -8.33 -6.94 13.11
N ASP A 100 -7.54 -6.17 12.35
CA ASP A 100 -7.85 -5.85 10.95
C ASP A 100 -7.66 -7.09 10.05
N LEU A 101 -6.64 -7.92 10.30
CA LEU A 101 -6.45 -9.19 9.59
C LEU A 101 -7.59 -10.17 9.88
N GLU A 102 -8.07 -10.26 11.12
CA GLU A 102 -9.21 -11.11 11.48
C GLU A 102 -10.53 -10.67 10.82
N ALA A 103 -10.66 -9.37 10.52
CA ALA A 103 -11.81 -8.83 9.83
C ALA A 103 -11.88 -9.26 8.36
N VAL A 104 -10.74 -9.45 7.69
CA VAL A 104 -10.66 -9.72 6.25
C VAL A 104 -10.30 -11.16 5.88
N LEU A 105 -9.69 -11.92 6.80
CA LEU A 105 -9.27 -13.32 6.59
C LEU A 105 -10.22 -14.32 7.27
N GLU A 106 -10.47 -15.43 6.57
CA GLU A 106 -11.15 -16.60 7.13
C GLU A 106 -10.28 -17.31 8.17
N ALA A 107 -10.88 -18.04 9.11
CA ALA A 107 -10.13 -18.73 10.16
C ALA A 107 -9.22 -19.86 9.60
N ASP A 108 -9.71 -20.58 8.59
CA ASP A 108 -9.00 -21.62 7.82
C ASP A 108 -8.25 -21.03 6.60
N PHE A 109 -7.82 -19.78 6.68
CA PHE A 109 -7.02 -19.13 5.63
C PHE A 109 -5.72 -19.89 5.36
N VAL A 110 -5.31 -19.96 4.09
CA VAL A 110 -4.05 -20.59 3.66
C VAL A 110 -3.21 -19.59 2.89
N TRP A 111 -1.95 -19.42 3.30
CA TRP A 111 -0.95 -18.64 2.59
C TRP A 111 0.10 -19.55 1.96
N THR A 112 0.40 -19.33 0.68
CA THR A 112 1.40 -20.10 -0.07
C THR A 112 2.42 -19.17 -0.71
N VAL A 113 3.70 -19.46 -0.52
CA VAL A 113 4.82 -18.89 -1.29
C VAL A 113 5.41 -20.02 -2.12
N PRO A 114 5.11 -20.10 -3.43
CA PRO A 114 5.48 -21.26 -4.24
C PRO A 114 6.98 -21.53 -4.24
N GLY A 115 7.35 -22.78 -3.93
CA GLY A 115 8.75 -23.21 -3.86
C GLY A 115 9.42 -22.99 -2.50
N GLU A 116 8.80 -22.22 -1.60
CA GLU A 116 9.35 -21.88 -0.29
C GLU A 116 8.57 -22.54 0.85
N PHE A 117 7.32 -22.12 1.07
CA PHE A 117 6.51 -22.61 2.19
C PHE A 117 5.00 -22.43 1.98
N GLN A 118 4.23 -23.05 2.88
CA GLN A 118 2.80 -22.85 3.05
C GLN A 118 2.48 -22.75 4.55
N ILE A 119 1.62 -21.80 4.91
CA ILE A 119 1.07 -21.64 6.26
C ILE A 119 -0.44 -21.86 6.19
N GLU A 120 -0.93 -22.76 7.03
CA GLU A 120 -2.35 -23.06 7.17
C GLU A 120 -2.85 -22.52 8.51
N GLY A 121 -3.99 -21.83 8.47
CA GLY A 121 -4.56 -21.19 9.64
C GLY A 121 -4.21 -19.71 9.72
N ARG A 122 -5.24 -18.91 10.00
CA ARG A 122 -5.10 -17.46 10.12
C ARG A 122 -4.22 -17.05 11.28
N GLN A 123 -4.27 -17.78 12.39
CA GLN A 123 -3.54 -17.41 13.61
C GLN A 123 -2.03 -17.57 13.39
N GLU A 124 -1.63 -18.69 12.81
CA GLU A 124 -0.26 -19.02 12.43
C GLU A 124 0.30 -17.99 11.44
N PHE A 125 -0.52 -17.57 10.46
CA PHE A 125 -0.15 -16.49 9.53
C PHE A 125 0.11 -15.15 10.24
N ILE A 126 -0.76 -14.76 11.17
CA ILE A 126 -0.62 -13.50 11.91
C ILE A 126 0.64 -13.52 12.78
N GLU A 127 0.93 -14.65 13.43
CA GLU A 127 2.14 -14.83 14.24
C GLU A 127 3.41 -14.73 13.39
N GLU A 128 3.42 -15.35 12.20
CA GLU A 128 4.54 -15.27 11.25
C GLU A 128 4.78 -13.82 10.78
N LEU A 129 3.72 -13.08 10.43
CA LEU A 129 3.82 -11.67 10.07
C LEU A 129 4.37 -10.82 11.21
N ALA A 130 3.86 -11.02 12.43
CA ALA A 130 4.28 -10.26 13.60
C ALA A 130 5.76 -10.50 13.95
N ALA A 131 6.23 -11.75 13.82
CA ALA A 131 7.62 -12.11 14.05
C ALA A 131 8.60 -11.43 13.08
N HIS A 132 8.15 -11.11 11.87
CA HIS A 132 8.95 -10.54 10.80
C HIS A 132 8.59 -9.08 10.44
N ALA A 133 7.74 -8.43 11.25
CA ALA A 133 7.29 -7.08 11.00
C ALA A 133 8.47 -6.08 11.03
N GLN A 134 8.50 -5.17 10.05
CA GLN A 134 9.51 -4.11 9.97
C GLN A 134 8.84 -2.75 9.74
N PRO A 135 9.43 -1.65 10.25
CA PRO A 135 8.91 -0.32 9.99
C PRO A 135 8.96 0.03 8.50
N ILE A 136 7.79 0.20 7.89
CA ILE A 136 7.66 0.62 6.51
C ILE A 136 7.51 2.15 6.40
N SER A 137 7.88 2.69 5.24
CA SER A 137 7.66 4.08 4.86
C SER A 137 6.45 4.20 3.94
N THR A 138 6.38 3.35 2.91
CA THR A 138 5.32 3.42 1.89
C THR A 138 4.85 2.03 1.46
N LEU A 139 3.55 1.93 1.15
CA LEU A 139 2.93 0.85 0.42
C LEU A 139 2.31 1.43 -0.84
N GLU A 140 2.83 1.05 -2.00
CA GLU A 140 2.29 1.42 -3.30
C GLU A 140 1.53 0.23 -3.91
N ILE A 141 0.24 0.39 -4.14
CA ILE A 141 -0.63 -0.61 -4.78
C ILE A 141 -0.84 -0.17 -6.23
N GLN A 142 -0.18 -0.86 -7.15
CA GLN A 142 -0.11 -0.47 -8.56
C GLN A 142 -1.27 -1.05 -9.38
N SER A 143 -1.76 -2.23 -9.02
CA SER A 143 -2.96 -2.80 -9.60
C SER A 143 -3.74 -3.59 -8.57
N LEU A 144 -5.07 -3.51 -8.66
CA LEU A 144 -5.98 -4.25 -7.81
C LEU A 144 -7.22 -4.66 -8.62
N LEU A 145 -7.33 -5.97 -8.87
CA LEU A 145 -8.34 -6.58 -9.73
C LEU A 145 -9.13 -7.64 -8.95
N THR A 146 -10.42 -7.81 -9.31
CA THR A 146 -11.29 -8.81 -8.69
C THR A 146 -12.29 -9.36 -9.71
N HIS A 147 -12.52 -10.68 -9.70
CA HIS A 147 -13.56 -11.32 -10.51
C HIS A 147 -14.05 -12.62 -9.85
N GLY A 148 -15.37 -12.77 -9.67
CA GLY A 148 -15.94 -13.97 -9.06
C GLY A 148 -15.39 -14.20 -7.64
N LYS A 149 -14.69 -15.32 -7.42
CA LYS A 149 -13.98 -15.62 -6.16
C LYS A 149 -12.49 -15.22 -6.18
N GLY A 150 -11.95 -14.78 -7.31
CA GLY A 150 -10.55 -14.42 -7.45
C GLY A 150 -10.31 -12.93 -7.24
N GLY A 151 -9.12 -12.60 -6.76
CA GLY A 151 -8.56 -11.26 -6.76
C GLY A 151 -7.06 -11.29 -7.03
N SER A 152 -6.50 -10.17 -7.42
CA SER A 152 -5.05 -10.00 -7.52
C SER A 152 -4.65 -8.58 -7.19
N ALA A 153 -3.52 -8.44 -6.52
CA ALA A 153 -2.87 -7.15 -6.37
C ALA A 153 -1.36 -7.29 -6.62
N HIS A 154 -0.74 -6.22 -7.08
CA HIS A 154 0.71 -6.13 -7.07
C HIS A 154 1.13 -4.71 -6.73
N GLY A 155 2.35 -4.58 -6.23
CA GLY A 155 2.84 -3.32 -5.75
C GLY A 155 4.24 -3.39 -5.16
N THR A 156 4.60 -2.33 -4.45
CA THR A 156 5.90 -2.17 -3.82
C THR A 156 5.72 -1.73 -2.38
N VAL A 157 6.40 -2.40 -1.45
CA VAL A 157 6.62 -1.94 -0.08
C VAL A 157 8.01 -1.33 -0.01
N THR A 158 8.13 -0.13 0.56
CA THR A 158 9.43 0.51 0.81
C THR A 158 9.63 0.71 2.30
N ASP A 159 10.74 0.24 2.85
CA ASP A 159 11.09 0.43 4.26
C ASP A 159 11.53 1.88 4.56
N LYS A 160 11.75 2.21 5.84
CA LYS A 160 12.25 3.55 6.23
C LYS A 160 13.68 3.85 5.76
N ARG A 161 14.42 2.86 5.26
CA ARG A 161 15.78 2.99 4.70
C ARG A 161 15.76 3.13 3.17
N GLY A 162 14.60 2.97 2.54
CA GLY A 162 14.45 3.00 1.08
C GLY A 162 14.58 1.64 0.40
N LYS A 163 14.75 0.54 1.14
CA LYS A 163 14.80 -0.82 0.59
C LYS A 163 13.43 -1.22 0.08
N LYS A 164 13.38 -1.82 -1.12
CA LYS A 164 12.12 -2.21 -1.76
C LYS A 164 11.86 -3.71 -1.69
N VAL A 165 10.58 -4.03 -1.53
CA VAL A 165 10.03 -5.36 -1.71
C VAL A 165 8.90 -5.25 -2.72
N TYR A 166 9.06 -5.91 -3.86
CA TYR A 166 8.04 -6.01 -4.90
C TYR A 166 7.21 -7.26 -4.64
N PHE A 167 5.88 -7.13 -4.72
CA PHE A 167 4.98 -8.26 -4.50
C PHE A 167 3.97 -8.38 -5.63
N SER A 168 3.57 -9.62 -5.91
CA SER A 168 2.37 -9.96 -6.66
C SER A 168 1.60 -11.04 -5.92
N ASP A 169 0.38 -10.70 -5.52
CA ASP A 169 -0.47 -11.51 -4.67
C ASP A 169 -1.74 -11.93 -5.43
N ILE A 170 -2.04 -13.22 -5.37
CA ILE A 170 -3.26 -13.82 -5.93
C ILE A 170 -4.16 -14.26 -4.78
N PHE A 171 -5.36 -13.70 -4.72
CA PHE A 171 -6.32 -13.90 -3.66
C PHE A 171 -7.44 -14.85 -4.07
N VAL A 172 -7.87 -15.69 -3.14
CA VAL A 172 -9.08 -16.49 -3.24
C VAL A 172 -10.02 -16.09 -2.10
N PHE A 173 -11.23 -15.70 -2.45
CA PHE A 173 -12.32 -15.43 -1.52
C PHE A 173 -13.16 -16.69 -1.31
N ARG A 174 -13.72 -16.84 -0.09
CA ARG A 174 -14.63 -17.94 0.25
C ARG A 174 -15.78 -18.09 -0.75
N SER A 175 -16.35 -16.96 -1.17
CA SER A 175 -17.48 -16.90 -2.10
C SER A 175 -17.43 -15.71 -3.04
N SER A 176 -18.35 -15.67 -4.00
CA SER A 176 -18.53 -14.53 -4.90
C SER A 176 -19.22 -13.34 -4.22
N GLY A 177 -19.71 -13.47 -2.98
CA GLY A 177 -20.37 -12.40 -2.23
C GLY A 177 -19.49 -11.17 -2.02
N LYS A 178 -20.14 -10.00 -1.89
CA LYS A 178 -19.47 -8.70 -1.75
C LYS A 178 -18.60 -8.58 -0.49
N ASP A 179 -19.01 -9.23 0.59
CA ASP A 179 -18.35 -9.17 1.91
C ASP A 179 -17.64 -10.50 2.24
N ALA A 180 -17.37 -11.33 1.21
CA ALA A 180 -16.66 -12.59 1.40
C ALA A 180 -15.24 -12.31 1.90
N LYS A 181 -14.80 -13.04 2.93
CA LYS A 181 -13.43 -12.98 3.42
C LYS A 181 -12.48 -13.77 2.53
N ILE A 182 -11.19 -13.46 2.64
CA ILE A 182 -10.11 -14.13 1.93
C ILE A 182 -9.88 -15.48 2.59
N SER A 183 -9.98 -16.55 1.81
CA SER A 183 -9.71 -17.92 2.24
C SER A 183 -8.34 -18.42 1.80
N GLY A 184 -7.72 -17.77 0.81
CA GLY A 184 -6.39 -18.17 0.35
C GLY A 184 -5.62 -17.03 -0.29
N LEU A 185 -4.30 -17.12 -0.20
CA LEU A 185 -3.35 -16.19 -0.79
C LEU A 185 -2.17 -16.95 -1.37
N THR A 186 -1.77 -16.61 -2.59
CA THR A 186 -0.48 -17.00 -3.16
C THR A 186 0.35 -15.75 -3.41
N SER A 187 1.53 -15.67 -2.80
CA SER A 187 2.41 -14.51 -2.90
C SER A 187 3.68 -14.83 -3.70
N PHE A 188 4.03 -13.91 -4.59
CA PHE A 188 5.32 -13.88 -5.28
C PHE A 188 6.04 -12.60 -4.86
N VAL A 189 7.23 -12.74 -4.29
CA VAL A 189 7.95 -11.63 -3.68
C VAL A 189 9.36 -11.53 -4.25
N VAL A 190 9.78 -10.32 -4.61
CA VAL A 190 11.16 -10.00 -5.01
C VAL A 190 11.67 -8.92 -4.08
N ILE A 191 12.75 -9.22 -3.37
CA ILE A 191 13.38 -8.31 -2.41
C ILE A 191 14.60 -7.69 -3.11
N GLU A 192 14.67 -6.36 -3.16
CA GLU A 192 15.87 -5.66 -3.62
C GLU A 192 16.99 -5.88 -2.59
N ASP A 193 18.20 -6.24 -3.01
CA ASP A 193 19.32 -6.57 -2.11
C ASP A 193 19.85 -5.37 -1.30
#